data_AF-A0A0G0HI98-F1
#
_entry.id   AF-A0A0G0HI98-F1
#
_cell.length_a   1.000
_cell.length_b   1.000
_cell.length_c   1.000
_cell.angle_alpha   90.00
_cell.angle_beta   90.00
_cell.angle_gamma   90.00
#
_symmetry.space_group_name_H-M   'P 1'
#
loop_
_entity.id
_entity.type
_entity.pdbx_description
1 polymer ?
#
loop_
_entity_poly.entity_id
_entity_poly.type
_entity_poly.pdbx_seq_one_letter_code
_entity_poly.pdbx_strand_id
1 'polypeptide(L)'
;MKKAYILVIILLGLVFSLAVGRSILQNMLSTSGIFIGKAEKEINFYKTQNAILSEELLIASALTNIIEKAHKSGFVSGDALMVIKTSRPLAVRP
;
A
#
# COMPACT_ATOMS: atom_id res chain seq x y z
N MET A 1 -34.64 56.30 -20.07
CA MET A 1 -34.49 55.84 -18.67
C MET A 1 -34.83 54.36 -18.45
N LYS A 2 -35.92 53.81 -19.02
CA LYS A 2 -36.26 52.37 -18.89
C LYS A 2 -35.17 51.39 -19.37
N LYS A 3 -34.47 51.72 -20.47
CA LYS A 3 -33.36 50.89 -21.02
C LYS A 3 -32.16 50.78 -20.08
N ALA A 4 -31.84 51.85 -19.36
CA ALA A 4 -30.76 51.85 -18.36
C ALA A 4 -31.14 50.99 -17.15
N TYR A 5 -32.41 51.03 -16.73
CA TYR A 5 -32.91 50.19 -15.65
C TYR A 5 -32.84 48.69 -15.99
N ILE A 6 -33.16 48.32 -17.23
CA ILE A 6 -33.02 46.93 -17.72
C ILE A 6 -31.56 46.48 -17.68
N LEU A 7 -30.62 47.33 -18.10
CA LEU A 7 -29.19 47.04 -18.03
C LEU A 7 -28.73 46.80 -16.59
N VAL A 8 -29.17 47.62 -15.65
CA VAL A 8 -28.83 47.48 -14.22
C VAL A 8 -29.38 46.18 -13.63
N ILE A 9 -30.61 45.79 -13.99
CA ILE A 9 -31.20 44.51 -13.56
C ILE A 9 -30.41 43.32 -14.08
N ILE A 10 -30.03 43.34 -15.37
CA ILE A 10 -29.24 42.25 -15.96
C ILE A 10 -27.89 42.15 -15.25
N LEU A 11 -27.24 43.28 -14.99
CA LEU A 11 -25.94 43.33 -14.32
C LEU A 11 -26.02 42.78 -12.90
N LEU A 12 -27.06 43.15 -12.14
CA LEU A 12 -27.34 42.58 -10.82
C LEU A 12 -27.61 41.07 -10.88
N GLY A 13 -28.40 40.62 -11.85
CA GLY A 13 -28.66 39.18 -12.04
C GLY A 13 -27.38 38.40 -12.34
N LEU A 14 -26.47 38.97 -13.13
CA LEU A 14 -25.18 38.38 -13.48
C LEU A 14 -24.23 38.32 -12.28
N VAL A 15 -24.18 39.38 -11.47
CA VAL A 15 -23.41 39.38 -10.21
C VAL A 15 -23.95 38.32 -9.25
N PHE A 16 -25.28 38.21 -9.13
CA PHE A 16 -25.90 37.25 -8.22
C PHE A 16 -25.69 35.81 -8.67
N SER A 17 -25.87 35.52 -9.97
CA SER A 17 -25.64 34.18 -10.52
C SER A 17 -24.18 33.75 -10.37
N LEU A 18 -23.23 34.68 -10.57
CA LEU A 18 -21.81 34.41 -10.40
C LEU A 18 -21.45 34.14 -8.93
N ALA A 19 -22.04 34.90 -7.99
CA ALA A 19 -21.83 34.71 -6.56
C ALA A 19 -22.35 33.34 -6.09
N VAL A 20 -23.57 32.96 -6.50
CA VAL A 20 -24.17 31.67 -6.16
C VAL A 20 -23.38 30.52 -6.79
N GLY A 21 -23.03 30.63 -8.07
CA GLY A 21 -22.23 29.62 -8.77
C GLY A 21 -20.88 29.39 -8.11
N ARG A 22 -20.19 30.46 -7.71
CA ARG A 22 -18.92 30.36 -6.98
C ARG A 22 -19.09 29.65 -5.63
N SER A 23 -20.14 29.97 -4.89
CA SER A 23 -20.41 29.34 -3.59
C SER A 23 -20.68 27.84 -3.72
N ILE A 24 -21.42 27.42 -4.74
CA ILE A 24 -21.70 26.00 -5.01
C ILE A 24 -20.39 25.27 -5.37
N LEU A 25 -19.60 25.84 -6.27
CA LEU A 25 -18.32 25.25 -6.68
C LEU A 25 -17.35 25.12 -5.49
N GLN A 26 -17.27 26.14 -4.62
CA GLN A 26 -16.43 26.07 -3.42
C GLN A 26 -16.88 24.98 -2.45
N ASN A 27 -18.19 24.85 -2.21
CA ASN A 27 -18.72 23.77 -1.36
C ASN A 27 -18.48 22.38 -1.96
N MET A 28 -18.66 22.23 -3.27
CA MET A 28 -18.36 20.99 -3.97
C MET A 28 -16.87 20.67 -3.92
N LEU A 29 -15.97 21.62 -4.17
CA LEU A 29 -14.53 21.40 -4.05
C LEU A 29 -14.13 21.01 -2.63
N SER A 30 -14.69 21.68 -1.62
CA SER A 30 -14.39 21.39 -0.22
C SER A 30 -14.82 19.96 0.16
N THR A 31 -16.00 19.54 -0.29
CA THR A 31 -16.53 18.19 -0.04
C THR A 31 -15.79 17.11 -0.84
N SER A 32 -15.50 17.37 -2.13
CA SER A 32 -14.75 16.46 -3.00
C SER A 32 -13.31 16.29 -2.56
N GLY A 33 -12.65 17.34 -2.06
CA GLY A 33 -11.29 17.26 -1.52
C GLY A 33 -11.19 16.31 -0.32
N ILE A 34 -12.20 16.28 0.54
CA ILE A 34 -12.27 15.34 1.67
C ILE A 34 -12.45 13.89 1.18
N PHE A 35 -13.28 13.67 0.16
CA PHE A 35 -13.48 12.35 -0.42
C PHE A 35 -12.21 11.83 -1.11
N ILE A 36 -11.55 12.68 -1.91
CA ILE A 36 -10.28 12.38 -2.58
C ILE A 36 -9.20 12.06 -1.54
N GLY A 37 -9.09 12.87 -0.48
CA GLY A 37 -8.12 12.63 0.60
C GLY A 37 -8.35 11.30 1.35
N LYS A 38 -9.61 10.90 1.55
CA LYS A 38 -9.93 9.58 2.13
C LYS A 38 -9.55 8.44 1.19
N ALA A 39 -9.89 8.54 -0.09
CA ALA A 39 -9.55 7.53 -1.09
C ALA A 39 -8.03 7.40 -1.24
N GLU A 40 -7.29 8.50 -1.26
CA GLU A 40 -5.83 8.51 -1.34
C GLU A 40 -5.18 7.89 -0.10
N LYS A 41 -5.72 8.16 1.09
CA LYS A 41 -5.27 7.51 2.32
C LYS A 41 -5.45 5.99 2.28
N GLU A 42 -6.60 5.53 1.79
CA GLU A 42 -6.91 4.11 1.67
C GLU A 42 -6.02 3.41 0.61
N ILE A 43 -5.81 4.06 -0.54
CA ILE A 43 -4.86 3.57 -1.57
C ILE A 43 -3.46 3.43 -1.00
N ASN A 44 -2.97 4.44 -0.27
CA ASN A 44 -1.64 4.40 0.33
C ASN A 44 -1.51 3.30 1.38
N PHE A 45 -2.55 3.10 2.20
CA PHE A 45 -2.59 2.00 3.17
C PHE A 45 -2.44 0.63 2.50
N TYR A 46 -3.21 0.34 1.45
CA TYR A 46 -3.10 -0.94 0.73
C TYR A 46 -1.77 -1.09 -0.02
N LYS A 47 -1.22 0.00 -0.59
CA LYS A 47 0.12 -0.03 -1.21
C LYS A 47 1.20 -0.44 -0.21
N THR A 48 1.17 0.13 1.00
CA THR A 48 2.12 -0.22 2.06
C THR A 48 1.98 -1.68 2.47
N GLN A 49 0.74 -2.16 2.69
CA GLN A 49 0.52 -3.57 3.03
C GLN A 49 1.01 -4.53 1.94
N ASN A 50 0.78 -4.20 0.66
CA ASN A 50 1.27 -5.01 -0.46
C ASN A 50 2.80 -5.02 -0.54
N ALA A 51 3.46 -3.90 -0.24
CA ALA A 51 4.92 -3.85 -0.21
C ALA A 51 5.50 -4.75 0.89
N ILE A 52 4.93 -4.69 2.10
CA ILE A 52 5.33 -5.55 3.23
C ILE A 52 5.10 -7.02 2.89
N LEU A 53 3.91 -7.36 2.38
CA LEU A 53 3.58 -8.73 2.01
C LEU A 53 4.50 -9.26 0.90
N SER A 54 4.85 -8.42 -0.07
CA SER A 54 5.79 -8.80 -1.13
C SER A 54 7.18 -9.10 -0.58
N GLU A 55 7.65 -8.34 0.41
CA GLU A 55 8.93 -8.58 1.07
C GLU A 55 8.91 -9.91 1.85
N GLU A 56 7.87 -10.15 2.65
CA GLU A 56 7.70 -11.40 3.39
C GLU A 56 7.66 -12.61 2.45
N LEU A 57 6.94 -12.50 1.32
CA LEU A 57 6.86 -13.55 0.32
C LEU A 57 8.22 -13.83 -0.32
N LEU A 58 9.00 -12.80 -0.63
CA LEU A 58 10.35 -12.94 -1.17
C LEU A 58 11.27 -13.66 -0.17
N ILE A 59 11.21 -13.29 1.11
CA ILE A 59 11.99 -13.95 2.17
C ILE A 59 11.59 -15.42 2.29
N ALA A 60 10.29 -15.71 2.38
CA ALA A 60 9.79 -17.08 2.47
C ALA A 60 10.19 -17.93 1.25
N SER A 61 10.12 -17.33 0.05
CA SER A 61 10.53 -17.98 -1.20
C SER A 61 12.04 -18.24 -1.24
N ALA A 62 12.85 -17.29 -0.79
CA ALA A 62 14.30 -17.44 -0.71
C ALA A 62 14.68 -18.56 0.27
N LEU A 63 14.06 -18.60 1.46
CA LEU A 63 14.26 -19.66 2.45
C LEU A 63 13.85 -21.02 1.89
N THR A 64 12.71 -21.10 1.22
CA THR A 64 12.23 -22.34 0.58
C THR A 64 13.21 -22.83 -0.48
N ASN A 65 13.75 -21.93 -1.30
CA ASN A 65 14.74 -22.27 -2.32
C ASN A 65 16.05 -22.79 -1.70
N ILE A 66 16.50 -22.19 -0.59
CA ILE A 66 17.66 -22.65 0.16
C ILE A 66 17.41 -24.06 0.72
N ILE A 67 16.24 -24.30 1.32
CA ILE A 67 15.86 -25.61 1.86
C ILE A 67 15.82 -26.65 0.74
N GLU A 68 15.24 -26.32 -0.42
CA GLU A 68 15.18 -27.23 -1.57
C GLU A 68 16.58 -27.57 -2.10
N LYS A 69 17.47 -26.58 -2.19
CA LYS A 69 18.87 -26.80 -2.58
C LYS A 69 19.62 -27.64 -1.55
N ALA A 70 19.44 -27.36 -0.26
CA ALA A 70 20.06 -28.14 0.81
C ALA A 70 19.61 -29.62 0.74
N HIS A 71 18.32 -29.87 0.54
CA HIS A 71 17.80 -31.22 0.33
C HIS A 71 18.40 -31.89 -0.91
N LYS A 72 18.48 -31.20 -2.05
CA LYS A 72 19.12 -31.72 -3.27
C LYS A 72 20.61 -32.02 -3.07
N SER A 73 21.29 -31.25 -2.22
CA SER A 73 22.69 -31.47 -1.84
C SER A 73 22.88 -32.57 -0.78
N GLY A 74 21.81 -33.25 -0.36
CA GLY A 74 21.88 -34.37 0.58
C GLY A 74 21.80 -33.97 2.06
N PHE A 75 21.54 -32.70 2.37
CA PHE A 75 21.22 -32.28 3.74
C PHE A 75 19.82 -32.77 4.11
N VAL A 76 19.71 -33.39 5.28
CA VAL A 76 18.46 -33.92 5.84
C VAL A 76 18.04 -33.05 7.01
N SER A 77 16.75 -32.71 7.07
CA SER A 77 16.14 -31.98 8.18
C SER A 77 16.14 -32.87 9.42
N GLY A 78 17.04 -32.61 10.36
CA GLY A 78 17.21 -33.42 11.56
C GLY A 78 16.75 -32.69 12.82
N ASP A 79 15.89 -33.33 13.62
CA ASP A 79 15.81 -33.09 15.06
C ASP A 79 17.17 -33.50 15.66
N ALA A 80 18.07 -32.53 15.82
CA ALA A 80 19.42 -32.77 16.26
C ALA A 80 19.49 -33.07 17.76
N LEU A 81 19.24 -34.33 18.12
CA LEU A 81 19.91 -34.99 19.22
C LEU A 81 20.71 -36.17 18.63
N MET A 82 21.85 -35.85 18.03
CA MET A 82 22.88 -36.86 17.76
C MET A 82 23.45 -37.33 19.11
N VAL A 83 22.77 -38.28 19.74
CA VAL A 83 23.33 -39.06 20.84
C VAL A 83 24.21 -40.12 20.21
N ILE A 84 25.53 -39.93 20.27
CA ILE A 84 26.51 -40.93 19.89
C ILE A 84 26.35 -42.11 20.87
N LYS A 85 25.62 -43.15 20.45
CA LYS A 85 25.36 -44.35 21.28
C LYS A 85 26.56 -45.30 21.40
N THR A 86 27.68 -45.04 20.72
CA THR A 86 28.82 -45.97 20.72
C THR A 86 30.15 -45.25 20.94
N SER A 87 30.91 -45.68 21.94
CA SER A 87 32.22 -45.12 22.33
C SER A 87 33.39 -45.52 21.42
N ARG A 88 33.15 -45.74 20.11
CA ARG A 88 34.24 -46.17 19.23
C ARG A 88 35.13 -44.96 18.88
N PRO A 89 36.46 -45.03 19.10
CA PRO A 89 37.35 -43.93 18.79
C PRO A 89 37.44 -43.73 17.27
N LEU A 90 37.31 -42.48 16.85
CA LEU A 90 37.25 -42.06 15.45
C LEU A 90 38.61 -42.08 14.71
N ALA A 91 39.64 -42.71 15.28
CA ALA A 91 40.93 -42.83 14.60
C ALA A 91 41.69 -44.07 15.08
N VAL A 92 41.98 -44.98 14.14
CA VAL A 92 43.09 -45.92 14.25
C VAL A 92 44.13 -45.43 13.25
N ARG A 93 45.26 -44.93 13.76
CA ARG A 93 46.42 -44.55 12.95
C ARG A 93 47.18 -45.85 12.60
N PRO A 94 47.54 -46.10 11.34
CA PRO A 94 48.54 -47.12 11.01
C PRO A 94 49.92 -46.70 11.51
#